data_AF-A0AAX4FUL6-F1
#
_entry.id   AF-A0AAX4FUL6-F1
#
_cell.length_a   1.000
_cell.length_b   1.000
_cell.length_c   1.000
_cell.angle_alpha   90.00
_cell.angle_beta   90.00
_cell.angle_gamma   90.00
#
_symmetry.space_group_name_H-M   'P 1'
#
loop_
_entity.id
_entity.type
_entity.pdbx_description
1 polymer ?
#
loop_
_entity_poly.entity_id
_entity_poly.type
_entity_poly.pdbx_seq_one_letter_code
_entity_poly.pdbx_strand_id
1 'polypeptide(L)'
;MANQSAIRTPIVCVMGHVDHGKTSLLDRIRGSSVVSTEEGAITQHIGATLVPIDAIIRMSGALSRVNINVPGLLFIDTPGHHAFTTLRARGGALADMAIVVVDINEGFRPQTIEALQILRNYRTPFVIAANKIDRIHGWRVHEGQPFLKTFAQQNERVQGVLETRVYELVGKLSDLGFNSERFDRVSDFARNICIVPTSALTGEGIPDILMMLIGLAQRYMTGSLRVTADGPGAGTVLEVTEERGLGMTLDVILYDGTLRVGDDIVVAGNDQIVETKVRSLLKPRPMSDILVEERFERVRSVTAAAGIKVAAPKLADVIAGSPLRVVRGGNRDEVIEQVRHEVQDIQVKLSDTGVIIRADTIGALEALSKELDSHQIQVMRAAVGPVTRHDVIEAGTIRDPLYSAIIAFSTPVLPDAIDALADTSMSHVSIFEGGVIYQLIDDYIEWREEKKQELERQRFEKVIMPARIRILPNCIFRQSNPAVVGVRVLGGKLQSGVDLVLPEGKKVGRIKQIQERNETIQEAEAGKEVAISIDGPTVGRQINVDDELYVDIPERHVKVIEREMLDNLRPDLRETLEEFTAIKRRENPFWGK
;
A
#
# COMPACT_ATOMS: atom_id res chain seq x y z
N MET A 1 27.57 6.59 -42.35
CA MET A 1 27.80 7.38 -41.12
C MET A 1 26.79 6.87 -40.10
N ALA A 2 27.25 6.31 -38.99
CA ALA A 2 26.36 5.71 -37.99
C ALA A 2 25.43 6.79 -37.42
N ASN A 3 24.11 6.55 -37.46
CA ASN A 3 23.10 7.39 -36.82
C ASN A 3 23.53 7.70 -35.39
N GLN A 4 23.89 8.96 -35.10
CA GLN A 4 23.95 9.41 -33.71
C GLN A 4 22.52 9.27 -33.17
N SER A 5 22.33 8.33 -32.25
CA SER A 5 21.07 8.17 -31.52
C SER A 5 20.70 9.51 -30.89
N ALA A 6 19.60 10.13 -31.32
CA ALA A 6 19.07 11.31 -30.67
C ALA A 6 18.74 10.95 -29.21
N ILE A 7 18.93 11.90 -28.29
CA ILE A 7 18.45 11.76 -26.91
C ILE A 7 17.21 12.63 -26.71
N ARG A 8 16.21 12.08 -26.03
CA ARG A 8 14.98 12.79 -25.70
C ARG A 8 15.16 13.66 -24.45
N THR A 9 14.21 14.57 -24.26
CA THR A 9 14.06 15.32 -23.01
C THR A 9 13.77 14.36 -21.84
N PRO A 10 14.50 14.46 -20.71
CA PRO A 10 14.17 13.77 -19.47
C PRO A 10 12.80 14.18 -18.95
N ILE A 11 12.06 13.20 -18.47
CA ILE A 11 10.75 13.36 -17.82
C ILE A 11 10.99 13.49 -16.31
N VAL A 12 10.55 14.60 -15.73
CA VAL A 12 10.75 14.93 -14.31
C VAL A 12 9.39 15.02 -13.61
N CYS A 13 9.12 14.12 -12.68
CA CYS A 13 7.89 14.18 -11.87
C CYS A 13 8.08 15.10 -10.66
N VAL A 14 7.10 15.95 -10.35
CA VAL A 14 7.10 16.75 -9.11
C VAL A 14 6.10 16.17 -8.12
N MET A 15 6.60 15.72 -6.95
CA MET A 15 5.84 15.05 -5.89
C MET A 15 5.98 15.80 -4.56
N GLY A 16 5.15 15.46 -3.57
CA GLY A 16 5.14 16.12 -2.26
C GLY A 16 3.74 16.32 -1.69
N HIS A 17 3.68 16.71 -0.41
CA HIS A 17 2.42 16.89 0.31
C HIS A 17 1.57 18.04 -0.24
N VAL A 18 0.27 18.06 0.11
CA VAL A 18 -0.63 19.18 -0.15
C VAL A 18 0.00 20.46 0.43
N ASP A 19 -0.15 21.58 -0.28
CA ASP A 19 0.37 22.89 0.12
C ASP A 19 1.89 23.02 0.30
N HIS A 20 2.70 21.99 0.06
CA HIS A 20 4.16 22.11 0.10
C HIS A 20 4.74 22.89 -1.08
N GLY A 21 3.91 23.23 -2.07
CA GLY A 21 4.23 24.18 -3.15
C GLY A 21 4.77 23.54 -4.44
N LYS A 22 4.30 22.34 -4.79
CA LYS A 22 4.61 21.66 -6.08
C LYS A 22 4.23 22.51 -7.29
N THR A 23 2.95 22.86 -7.39
CA THR A 23 2.39 23.67 -8.48
C THR A 23 3.01 25.07 -8.49
N SER A 24 3.22 25.68 -7.32
CA SER A 24 3.89 26.99 -7.23
C SER A 24 5.35 26.95 -7.72
N LEU A 25 6.08 25.86 -7.43
CA LEU A 25 7.44 25.67 -7.93
C LEU A 25 7.45 25.58 -9.45
N LEU A 26 6.52 24.81 -10.03
CA LEU A 26 6.37 24.69 -11.48
C LEU A 26 5.90 25.98 -12.16
N ASP A 27 4.96 26.70 -11.55
CA ASP A 27 4.52 28.03 -12.00
C ASP A 27 5.69 29.02 -12.05
N ARG A 28 6.54 28.99 -11.03
CA ARG A 28 7.73 29.85 -10.99
C ARG A 28 8.75 29.49 -12.06
N ILE A 29 8.91 28.19 -12.36
CA ILE A 29 9.74 27.72 -13.47
C ILE A 29 9.12 28.11 -14.82
N ARG A 30 7.80 28.01 -14.98
CA ARG A 30 7.08 28.39 -16.21
C ARG A 30 7.09 29.90 -16.48
N GLY A 31 7.07 30.71 -15.42
CA GLY A 31 6.82 32.15 -15.51
C GLY A 31 5.34 32.50 -15.74
N SER A 32 4.43 31.55 -15.55
CA SER A 32 2.97 31.72 -15.64
C SER A 32 2.28 31.06 -14.44
N SER A 33 1.19 31.64 -13.94
CA SER A 33 0.41 31.06 -12.83
C SER A 33 -0.70 30.15 -13.35
N VAL A 34 -0.67 28.87 -12.97
CA VAL A 34 -1.74 27.88 -13.15
C VAL A 34 -2.56 27.74 -11.86
N VAL A 35 -1.95 27.95 -10.68
CA VAL A 35 -2.64 27.87 -9.38
C VAL A 35 -3.83 28.82 -9.27
N SER A 36 -3.77 29.99 -9.92
CA SER A 36 -4.84 30.99 -9.90
C SER A 36 -6.05 30.63 -10.75
N THR A 37 -5.93 29.63 -11.63
CA THR A 37 -6.99 29.20 -12.56
C THR A 37 -7.72 27.93 -12.14
N GLU A 38 -7.23 27.20 -11.12
CA GLU A 38 -7.88 25.98 -10.60
C GLU A 38 -8.86 26.28 -9.46
N GLU A 39 -10.03 25.63 -9.47
CA GLU A 39 -11.00 25.76 -8.37
C GLU A 39 -10.37 25.30 -7.03
N GLY A 40 -10.42 26.18 -6.02
CA GLY A 40 -9.85 25.90 -4.71
C GLY A 40 -8.32 25.99 -4.60
N ALA A 41 -7.62 26.44 -5.66
CA ALA A 41 -6.15 26.56 -5.72
C ALA A 41 -5.37 25.25 -5.47
N ILE A 42 -6.00 24.11 -5.78
CA ILE A 42 -5.40 22.77 -5.70
C ILE A 42 -5.35 22.11 -7.07
N THR A 43 -4.23 21.46 -7.37
CA THR A 43 -4.06 20.69 -8.61
C THR A 43 -4.81 19.37 -8.52
N GLN A 44 -5.64 19.11 -9.52
CA GLN A 44 -6.52 17.92 -9.60
C GLN A 44 -6.19 17.00 -10.78
N HIS A 45 -5.44 17.49 -11.78
CA HIS A 45 -5.07 16.76 -12.99
C HIS A 45 -3.55 16.67 -13.15
N ILE A 46 -3.07 15.69 -13.92
CA ILE A 46 -1.65 15.62 -14.28
C ILE A 46 -1.32 16.67 -15.35
N GLY A 47 -0.51 17.65 -14.97
CA GLY A 47 0.04 18.65 -15.89
C GLY A 47 1.33 18.19 -16.57
N ALA A 48 1.61 18.67 -17.78
CA ALA A 48 2.87 18.41 -18.48
C ALA A 48 3.44 19.71 -19.07
N THR A 49 4.68 20.05 -18.71
CA THR A 49 5.33 21.30 -19.11
C THR A 49 6.73 21.04 -19.65
N LEU A 50 6.97 21.39 -20.92
CA LEU A 50 8.30 21.36 -21.50
C LEU A 50 9.04 22.67 -21.22
N VAL A 51 10.18 22.57 -20.53
CA VAL A 51 11.12 23.67 -20.27
C VAL A 51 12.37 23.42 -21.12
N PRO A 52 12.58 24.16 -22.22
CA PRO A 52 13.72 23.92 -23.10
C PRO A 52 15.03 24.41 -22.48
N ILE A 53 16.15 23.85 -22.93
CA ILE A 53 17.46 24.08 -22.32
C ILE A 53 17.89 25.56 -22.33
N ASP A 54 17.51 26.32 -23.36
CA ASP A 54 17.82 27.75 -23.46
C ASP A 54 17.15 28.56 -22.33
N ALA A 55 15.93 28.20 -21.93
CA ALA A 55 15.25 28.80 -20.80
C ALA A 55 15.96 28.47 -19.48
N ILE A 56 16.38 27.23 -19.30
CA ILE A 56 17.13 26.79 -18.11
C ILE A 56 18.47 27.53 -18.02
N ILE A 57 19.21 27.64 -19.12
CA ILE A 57 20.48 28.38 -19.16
C ILE A 57 20.29 29.85 -18.76
N ARG A 58 19.23 30.51 -19.27
CA ARG A 58 18.89 31.90 -18.90
C ARG A 58 18.59 32.04 -17.41
N MET A 59 17.85 31.09 -16.83
CA MET A 59 17.48 31.11 -15.41
C MET A 59 18.68 30.84 -14.49
N SER A 60 19.54 29.90 -14.87
CA SER A 60 20.65 29.49 -14.01
C SER A 60 21.88 30.40 -14.09
N GLY A 61 22.05 31.18 -15.18
CA GLY A 61 23.12 32.16 -15.37
C GLY A 61 24.56 31.59 -15.41
N ALA A 62 24.76 30.32 -15.06
CA ALA A 62 26.05 29.66 -14.84
C ALA A 62 26.42 28.62 -15.92
N LEU A 63 25.52 28.33 -16.87
CA LEU A 63 25.67 27.21 -17.81
C LEU A 63 26.45 27.53 -19.09
N SER A 64 26.87 28.79 -19.30
CA SER A 64 27.54 29.21 -20.53
C SER A 64 28.94 28.58 -20.75
N ARG A 65 29.43 27.76 -19.82
CA ARG A 65 30.76 27.10 -19.89
C ARG A 65 30.73 25.56 -19.91
N VAL A 66 29.56 24.92 -19.85
CA VAL A 66 29.44 23.45 -19.82
C VAL A 66 28.78 22.97 -21.11
N ASN A 67 29.35 21.97 -21.76
CA ASN A 67 28.71 21.35 -22.93
C ASN A 67 27.51 20.52 -22.46
N ILE A 68 26.30 20.97 -22.75
CA ILE A 68 25.05 20.30 -22.37
C ILE A 68 24.46 19.63 -23.60
N ASN A 69 24.27 18.31 -23.51
CA ASN A 69 23.66 17.53 -24.59
C ASN A 69 22.16 17.32 -24.37
N VAL A 70 21.67 17.53 -23.15
CA VAL A 70 20.26 17.34 -22.77
C VAL A 70 19.38 18.45 -23.37
N PRO A 71 18.29 18.12 -24.11
CA PRO A 71 17.47 19.13 -24.81
C PRO A 71 16.66 20.10 -23.92
N GLY A 72 16.42 19.73 -22.67
CA GLY A 72 15.59 20.48 -21.72
C GLY A 72 15.11 19.58 -20.58
N LEU A 73 13.97 19.91 -19.96
CA LEU A 73 13.28 19.06 -18.99
C LEU A 73 11.76 19.07 -19.28
N LEU A 74 11.12 17.90 -19.24
CA LEU A 74 9.67 17.76 -19.34
C LEU A 74 9.12 17.49 -17.94
N PHE A 75 8.54 18.51 -17.31
CA PHE A 75 7.95 18.36 -15.98
C PHE A 75 6.56 17.75 -16.07
N ILE A 76 6.29 16.80 -15.17
CA ILE A 76 4.97 16.26 -14.88
C ILE A 76 4.54 16.80 -13.52
N ASP A 77 3.47 17.59 -13.49
CA ASP A 77 2.87 18.07 -12.25
C ASP A 77 1.94 16.98 -11.71
N THR A 78 2.19 16.50 -10.48
CA THR A 78 1.31 15.51 -9.85
C THR A 78 0.53 16.13 -8.72
N PRO A 79 -0.78 15.84 -8.63
CA PRO A 79 -1.62 16.35 -7.56
C PRO A 79 -1.20 15.79 -6.18
N GLY A 80 -1.33 16.63 -5.15
CA GLY A 80 -0.83 16.36 -3.80
C GLY A 80 -1.79 15.65 -2.86
N HIS A 81 -3.08 15.60 -3.19
CA HIS A 81 -4.11 15.04 -2.31
C HIS A 81 -4.00 13.51 -2.25
N HIS A 82 -4.38 12.91 -1.12
CA HIS A 82 -4.35 11.46 -0.93
C HIS A 82 -5.15 10.72 -2.01
N ALA A 83 -6.29 11.28 -2.43
CA ALA A 83 -7.14 10.75 -3.51
C ALA A 83 -6.44 10.56 -4.88
N PHE A 84 -5.19 11.02 -5.04
CA PHE A 84 -4.44 10.95 -6.29
C PHE A 84 -3.12 10.16 -6.19
N THR A 85 -3.01 9.24 -5.22
CA THR A 85 -1.87 8.31 -5.14
C THR A 85 -1.63 7.55 -6.45
N THR A 86 -2.71 7.24 -7.16
CA THR A 86 -2.71 6.51 -8.44
C THR A 86 -1.97 7.31 -9.53
N LEU A 87 -2.14 8.63 -9.52
CA LEU A 87 -1.44 9.59 -10.38
C LEU A 87 0.05 9.73 -10.01
N ARG A 88 0.39 9.70 -8.71
CA ARG A 88 1.79 9.72 -8.26
C ARG A 88 2.53 8.43 -8.62
N ALA A 89 1.90 7.28 -8.44
CA ALA A 89 2.47 5.99 -8.86
C ALA A 89 2.76 5.98 -10.37
N ARG A 90 1.82 6.50 -11.18
CA ARG A 90 1.99 6.65 -12.63
C ARG A 90 3.12 7.61 -13.00
N GLY A 91 3.17 8.78 -12.36
CA GLY A 91 4.24 9.76 -12.55
C GLY A 91 5.62 9.20 -12.19
N GLY A 92 5.71 8.43 -11.09
CA GLY A 92 6.95 7.79 -10.64
C GLY A 92 7.46 6.70 -11.59
N ALA A 93 6.57 5.85 -12.09
CA ALA A 93 6.91 4.77 -13.04
C ALA A 93 7.38 5.31 -14.41
N LEU A 94 6.77 6.40 -14.86
CA LEU A 94 7.06 7.02 -16.15
C LEU A 94 8.29 7.93 -16.12
N ALA A 95 8.58 8.55 -14.96
CA ALA A 95 9.59 9.57 -14.87
C ALA A 95 11.02 9.00 -14.90
N ASP A 96 11.90 9.72 -15.57
CA ASP A 96 13.34 9.46 -15.51
C ASP A 96 13.89 9.89 -14.14
N MET A 97 13.33 10.94 -13.54
CA MET A 97 13.71 11.43 -12.21
C MET A 97 12.57 12.20 -11.56
N ALA A 98 12.70 12.51 -10.27
CA ALA A 98 11.69 13.29 -9.55
C ALA A 98 12.25 14.42 -8.68
N ILE A 99 11.38 15.40 -8.39
CA ILE A 99 11.55 16.39 -7.32
C ILE A 99 10.54 16.05 -6.23
N VAL A 100 11.00 15.85 -5.00
CA VAL A 100 10.11 15.77 -3.84
C VAL A 100 10.13 17.12 -3.12
N VAL A 101 9.02 17.84 -3.19
CA VAL A 101 8.84 19.15 -2.57
C VAL A 101 8.39 18.96 -1.13
N VAL A 102 9.14 19.58 -0.22
CA VAL A 102 8.91 19.53 1.22
C VAL A 102 8.90 20.94 1.76
N ASP A 103 7.85 21.35 2.47
CA ASP A 103 7.88 22.59 3.22
C ASP A 103 8.90 22.48 4.36
N ILE A 104 9.97 23.28 4.30
CA ILE A 104 11.04 23.25 5.30
C ILE A 104 10.57 23.66 6.71
N ASN A 105 9.41 24.30 6.82
CA ASN A 105 8.82 24.70 8.10
C ASN A 105 7.99 23.57 8.73
N GLU A 106 7.51 22.62 7.93
CA GLU A 106 6.65 21.52 8.37
C GLU A 106 7.37 20.17 8.45
N GLY A 107 8.38 19.96 7.59
CA GLY A 107 9.04 18.68 7.45
C GLY A 107 8.19 17.65 6.70
N PHE A 108 8.45 16.37 6.96
CA PHE A 108 7.80 15.27 6.24
C PHE A 108 6.36 15.05 6.72
N ARG A 109 5.47 14.85 5.75
CA ARG A 109 4.05 14.52 5.94
C ARG A 109 3.73 13.15 5.31
N PRO A 110 2.56 12.54 5.57
CA PRO A 110 2.24 11.20 5.05
C PRO A 110 2.45 11.05 3.54
N GLN A 111 2.01 12.01 2.74
CA GLN A 111 2.17 12.01 1.27
C GLN A 111 3.62 12.20 0.82
N THR A 112 4.46 12.84 1.64
CA THR A 112 5.91 12.91 1.38
C THR A 112 6.52 11.53 1.52
N ILE A 113 6.16 10.80 2.58
CA ILE A 113 6.63 9.43 2.84
C ILE A 113 6.15 8.50 1.72
N GLU A 114 4.86 8.59 1.37
CA GLU A 114 4.25 7.86 0.26
C GLU A 114 4.99 8.10 -1.07
N ALA A 115 5.31 9.36 -1.39
CA ALA A 115 6.07 9.70 -2.59
C ALA A 115 7.47 9.06 -2.59
N LEU A 116 8.18 9.10 -1.46
CA LEU A 116 9.51 8.49 -1.34
C LEU A 116 9.47 6.96 -1.52
N GLN A 117 8.42 6.31 -1.04
CA GLN A 117 8.22 4.86 -1.23
C GLN A 117 7.90 4.53 -2.68
N ILE A 118 7.04 5.29 -3.35
CA ILE A 118 6.78 5.15 -4.80
C ILE A 118 8.10 5.24 -5.57
N LEU A 119 8.91 6.27 -5.29
CA LEU A 119 10.20 6.47 -5.98
C LEU A 119 11.19 5.33 -5.69
N ARG A 120 11.21 4.79 -4.46
CA ARG A 120 12.01 3.60 -4.12
C ARG A 120 11.55 2.37 -4.90
N ASN A 121 10.25 2.13 -5.00
CA ASN A 121 9.67 0.96 -5.66
C ASN A 121 9.96 0.96 -7.18
N TYR A 122 9.95 2.12 -7.81
CA TYR A 122 10.31 2.29 -9.23
C TYR A 122 11.80 2.56 -9.48
N ARG A 123 12.61 2.66 -8.40
CA ARG A 123 14.04 3.01 -8.47
C ARG A 123 14.29 4.33 -9.20
N THR A 124 13.36 5.26 -9.09
CA THR A 124 13.40 6.56 -9.76
C THR A 124 14.34 7.49 -8.99
N PRO A 125 15.44 7.98 -9.57
CA PRO A 125 16.32 8.97 -8.94
C PRO A 125 15.57 10.26 -8.59
N PHE A 126 15.91 10.91 -7.48
CA PHE A 126 15.21 12.13 -7.08
C PHE A 126 16.07 13.12 -6.29
N VAL A 127 15.60 14.36 -6.23
CA VAL A 127 16.13 15.44 -5.39
C VAL A 127 15.04 15.98 -4.46
N ILE A 128 15.41 16.48 -3.28
CA ILE A 128 14.48 17.15 -2.37
C ILE A 128 14.53 18.65 -2.60
N ALA A 129 13.38 19.27 -2.88
CA ALA A 129 13.20 20.71 -2.82
C ALA A 129 12.70 21.10 -1.44
N ALA A 130 13.58 21.59 -0.56
CA ALA A 130 13.19 22.10 0.75
C ALA A 130 12.64 23.52 0.59
N ASN A 131 11.35 23.61 0.28
CA ASN A 131 10.64 24.80 -0.18
C ASN A 131 10.22 25.71 0.99
N LYS A 132 9.84 26.94 0.66
CA LYS A 132 9.35 28.00 1.57
C LYS A 132 10.39 28.52 2.56
N ILE A 133 11.66 28.62 2.14
CA ILE A 133 12.71 29.26 2.94
C ILE A 133 12.40 30.74 3.24
N ASP A 134 11.63 31.40 2.38
CA ASP A 134 11.15 32.78 2.57
C ASP A 134 10.29 32.95 3.83
N ARG A 135 9.69 31.87 4.35
CA ARG A 135 8.89 31.89 5.58
C ARG A 135 9.70 31.75 6.86
N ILE A 136 11.02 31.54 6.77
CA ILE A 136 11.89 31.49 7.95
C ILE A 136 11.91 32.88 8.60
N HIS A 137 11.62 32.94 9.90
CA HIS A 137 11.50 34.23 10.59
C HIS A 137 12.82 35.03 10.56
N GLY A 138 12.77 36.16 9.86
CA GLY A 138 13.92 37.06 9.64
C GLY A 138 14.70 36.78 8.35
N TRP A 139 14.22 35.90 7.48
CA TRP A 139 14.75 35.69 6.13
C TRP A 139 14.69 36.99 5.33
N ARG A 140 15.80 37.34 4.66
CA ARG A 140 15.90 38.48 3.75
C ARG A 140 15.83 37.96 2.32
N VAL A 141 14.78 38.37 1.60
CA VAL A 141 14.51 37.88 0.24
C VAL A 141 15.50 38.48 -0.76
N HIS A 142 16.11 37.61 -1.57
CA HIS A 142 16.93 37.99 -2.72
C HIS A 142 16.39 37.31 -3.98
N GLU A 143 15.38 37.92 -4.60
CA GLU A 143 14.58 37.31 -5.68
C GLU A 143 15.42 36.69 -6.80
N GLY A 144 15.05 35.45 -7.16
CA GLY A 144 15.63 34.69 -8.27
C GLY A 144 17.11 34.35 -8.14
N GLN A 145 17.75 34.59 -6.98
CA GLN A 145 19.17 34.30 -6.79
C GLN A 145 19.42 32.81 -6.48
N PRO A 146 20.61 32.27 -6.84
CA PRO A 146 21.04 30.96 -6.37
C PRO A 146 21.10 30.89 -4.84
N PHE A 147 20.77 29.72 -4.30
CA PHE A 147 20.65 29.49 -2.85
C PHE A 147 21.90 29.94 -2.08
N LEU A 148 23.10 29.54 -2.51
CA LEU A 148 24.33 29.85 -1.77
C LEU A 148 24.58 31.36 -1.66
N LYS A 149 24.15 32.14 -2.66
CA LYS A 149 24.32 33.59 -2.67
C LYS A 149 23.34 34.28 -1.72
N THR A 150 22.09 33.82 -1.66
CA THR A 150 21.12 34.35 -0.69
C THR A 150 21.45 33.90 0.74
N PHE A 151 21.86 32.64 0.93
CA PHE A 151 22.23 32.08 2.22
C PHE A 151 23.38 32.83 2.88
N ALA A 152 24.44 33.14 2.12
CA ALA A 152 25.59 33.90 2.61
C ALA A 152 25.25 35.34 3.05
N GLN A 153 24.12 35.90 2.62
CA GLN A 153 23.67 37.25 2.97
C GLN A 153 22.70 37.26 4.18
N GLN A 154 22.27 36.09 4.64
CA GLN A 154 21.47 35.97 5.85
C GLN A 154 22.33 36.19 7.10
N ASN A 155 21.69 36.57 8.21
CA ASN A 155 22.37 36.64 9.50
C ASN A 155 22.58 35.23 10.10
N GLU A 156 23.53 35.08 11.02
CA GLU A 156 23.90 33.80 11.63
C GLU A 156 22.71 33.07 12.27
N ARG A 157 21.79 33.81 12.90
CA ARG A 157 20.59 33.22 13.52
C ARG A 157 19.71 32.54 12.48
N VAL A 158 19.44 33.20 11.35
CA VAL A 158 18.61 32.67 10.26
C VAL A 158 19.31 31.50 9.57
N GLN A 159 20.63 31.62 9.35
CA GLN A 159 21.43 30.51 8.82
C GLN A 159 21.32 29.28 9.73
N GLY A 160 21.50 29.45 11.05
CA GLY A 160 21.37 28.37 12.03
C GLY A 160 20.00 27.69 11.99
N VAL A 161 18.90 28.46 11.91
CA VAL A 161 17.54 27.90 11.80
C VAL A 161 17.37 27.07 10.55
N LEU A 162 17.88 27.55 9.39
CA LEU A 162 17.82 26.78 8.15
C LEU A 162 18.63 25.48 8.27
N GLU A 163 19.85 25.54 8.79
CA GLU A 163 20.72 24.38 8.99
C GLU A 163 20.07 23.32 9.87
N THR A 164 19.47 23.72 10.99
CA THR A 164 18.74 22.80 11.88
C THR A 164 17.62 22.07 11.13
N ARG A 165 16.82 22.81 10.36
CA ARG A 165 15.70 22.22 9.60
C ARG A 165 16.17 21.30 8.48
N VAL A 166 17.23 21.67 7.77
CA VAL A 166 17.85 20.78 6.76
C VAL A 166 18.36 19.51 7.44
N TYR A 167 18.99 19.62 8.60
CA TYR A 167 19.47 18.46 9.37
C TYR A 167 18.32 17.55 9.84
N GLU A 168 17.17 18.11 10.23
CA GLU A 168 15.96 17.34 10.54
C GLU A 168 15.47 16.54 9.33
N LEU A 169 15.48 17.12 8.13
CA LEU A 169 15.14 16.41 6.89
C LEU A 169 16.14 15.27 6.60
N VAL A 170 17.43 15.51 6.81
CA VAL A 170 18.48 14.47 6.69
C VAL A 170 18.21 13.31 7.65
N GLY A 171 17.90 13.62 8.92
CA GLY A 171 17.55 12.60 9.92
C GLY A 171 16.35 11.75 9.48
N LYS A 172 15.28 12.38 8.99
CA LYS A 172 14.09 11.66 8.51
C LYS A 172 14.35 10.81 7.27
N LEU A 173 15.19 11.26 6.35
CA LEU A 173 15.62 10.44 5.21
C LEU A 173 16.46 9.25 5.66
N SER A 174 17.35 9.45 6.63
CA SER A 174 18.14 8.39 7.24
C SER A 174 17.26 7.33 7.91
N ASP A 175 16.23 7.72 8.66
CA ASP A 175 15.25 6.79 9.26
C ASP A 175 14.56 5.92 8.20
N LEU A 176 14.31 6.50 7.02
CA LEU A 176 13.75 5.79 5.86
C LEU A 176 14.80 5.00 5.06
N GLY A 177 16.08 5.01 5.45
CA GLY A 177 17.17 4.29 4.80
C GLY A 177 17.77 4.99 3.58
N PHE A 178 17.64 6.31 3.49
CA PHE A 178 18.23 7.14 2.44
C PHE A 178 19.42 7.93 2.98
N ASN A 179 20.53 7.93 2.23
CA ASN A 179 21.62 8.86 2.49
C ASN A 179 21.33 10.19 1.79
N SER A 180 21.43 11.30 2.51
CA SER A 180 21.11 12.61 1.98
C SER A 180 21.91 13.71 2.64
N GLU A 181 22.15 14.81 1.92
CA GLU A 181 22.81 16.00 2.43
C GLU A 181 22.42 17.23 1.58
N ARG A 182 22.65 18.44 2.09
CA ARG A 182 22.50 19.66 1.30
C ARG A 182 23.39 19.61 0.05
N PHE A 183 22.83 20.01 -1.09
CA PHE A 183 23.43 19.77 -2.41
C PHE A 183 24.88 20.26 -2.57
N ASP A 184 25.27 21.35 -1.90
CA ASP A 184 26.61 21.94 -1.93
C ASP A 184 27.67 21.15 -1.15
N ARG A 185 27.26 20.18 -0.33
CA ARG A 185 28.14 19.33 0.49
C ARG A 185 28.25 17.91 -0.05
N VAL A 186 27.47 17.57 -1.09
CA VAL A 186 27.47 16.24 -1.69
C VAL A 186 28.71 16.07 -2.58
N SER A 187 29.52 15.07 -2.28
CA SER A 187 30.68 14.67 -3.09
C SER A 187 30.36 13.51 -4.05
N ASP A 188 29.53 12.57 -3.60
CA ASP A 188 29.06 11.43 -4.40
C ASP A 188 27.54 11.49 -4.63
N PHE A 189 27.18 12.04 -5.79
CA PHE A 189 25.79 12.18 -6.26
C PHE A 189 25.13 10.85 -6.64
N ALA A 190 25.88 9.75 -6.76
CA ALA A 190 25.30 8.43 -7.03
C ALA A 190 24.76 7.75 -5.77
N ARG A 191 25.25 8.14 -4.59
CA ARG A 191 24.91 7.52 -3.30
C ARG A 191 24.10 8.41 -2.38
N ASN A 192 24.07 9.72 -2.65
CA ASN A 192 23.43 10.70 -1.77
C ASN A 192 22.35 11.48 -2.51
N ILE A 193 21.17 11.56 -1.90
CA ILE A 193 20.09 12.43 -2.33
C ILE A 193 20.44 13.87 -1.96
N CYS A 194 20.29 14.77 -2.93
CA CYS A 194 20.55 16.19 -2.73
C CYS A 194 19.32 16.90 -2.16
N ILE A 195 19.51 17.65 -1.08
CA ILE A 195 18.52 18.58 -0.54
C ILE A 195 18.87 19.99 -1.04
N VAL A 196 17.96 20.59 -1.80
CA VAL A 196 18.09 21.94 -2.35
C VAL A 196 17.08 22.86 -1.65
N PRO A 197 17.53 23.80 -0.80
CA PRO A 197 16.62 24.79 -0.22
C PRO A 197 16.11 25.75 -1.29
N THR A 198 14.81 25.97 -1.32
CA THR A 198 14.13 26.73 -2.39
C THR A 198 13.02 27.63 -1.84
N SER A 199 12.66 28.65 -2.61
CA SER A 199 11.39 29.35 -2.48
C SER A 199 10.71 29.42 -3.83
N ALA A 200 9.60 28.70 -3.97
CA ALA A 200 8.71 28.82 -5.12
C ALA A 200 8.15 30.24 -5.28
N LEU A 201 8.00 30.99 -4.18
CA LEU A 201 7.48 32.36 -4.20
C LEU A 201 8.51 33.35 -4.76
N THR A 202 9.71 33.37 -4.19
CA THR A 202 10.74 34.37 -4.54
C THR A 202 11.61 33.92 -5.72
N GLY A 203 11.62 32.62 -6.02
CA GLY A 203 12.49 31.99 -7.02
C GLY A 203 13.90 31.68 -6.52
N GLU A 204 14.20 31.92 -5.24
CA GLU A 204 15.49 31.55 -4.65
C GLU A 204 15.69 30.03 -4.70
N GLY A 205 16.88 29.57 -5.11
CA GLY A 205 17.20 28.14 -5.19
C GLY A 205 16.67 27.39 -6.43
N ILE A 206 15.76 27.97 -7.21
CA ILE A 206 15.29 27.38 -8.47
C ILE A 206 16.42 27.24 -9.51
N PRO A 207 17.35 28.22 -9.66
CA PRO A 207 18.55 28.01 -10.46
C PRO A 207 19.30 26.72 -10.11
N ASP A 208 19.46 26.45 -8.81
CA ASP A 208 20.21 25.30 -8.30
C ASP A 208 19.49 23.98 -8.57
N ILE A 209 18.17 23.92 -8.38
CA ILE A 209 17.43 22.66 -8.64
C ILE A 209 17.44 22.28 -10.11
N LEU A 210 17.28 23.24 -11.03
CA LEU A 210 17.35 22.97 -12.47
C LEU A 210 18.75 22.50 -12.88
N MET A 211 19.80 23.10 -12.29
CA MET A 211 21.18 22.68 -12.50
C MET A 211 21.42 21.24 -12.04
N MET A 212 20.90 20.90 -10.86
CA MET A 212 21.01 19.55 -10.32
C MET A 212 20.38 18.50 -11.24
N LEU A 213 19.16 18.77 -11.74
CA LEU A 213 18.44 17.84 -12.62
C LEU A 213 19.17 17.65 -13.96
N ILE A 214 19.63 18.74 -14.59
CA ILE A 214 20.41 18.66 -15.84
C ILE A 214 21.73 17.90 -15.61
N GLY A 215 22.41 18.15 -14.51
CA GLY A 215 23.65 17.46 -14.15
C GLY A 215 23.46 15.96 -13.97
N LEU A 216 22.39 15.56 -13.26
CA LEU A 216 22.03 14.16 -13.05
C LEU A 216 21.65 13.47 -14.38
N ALA A 217 20.81 14.11 -15.19
CA ALA A 217 20.39 13.58 -16.49
C ALA A 217 21.59 13.34 -17.40
N GLN A 218 22.45 14.35 -17.55
CA GLN A 218 23.61 14.28 -18.43
C GLN A 218 24.61 13.22 -17.96
N ARG A 219 24.90 13.16 -16.66
CA ARG A 219 25.94 12.27 -16.12
C ARG A 219 25.50 10.81 -16.06
N TYR A 220 24.26 10.54 -15.69
CA TYR A 220 23.82 9.18 -15.35
C TYR A 220 22.77 8.60 -16.30
N MET A 221 22.08 9.43 -17.10
CA MET A 221 20.88 8.99 -17.83
C MET A 221 21.00 9.07 -19.36
N THR A 222 22.08 9.61 -19.91
CA THR A 222 22.27 9.72 -21.37
C THR A 222 22.04 8.39 -22.12
N GLY A 223 22.31 7.25 -21.49
CA GLY A 223 22.03 5.93 -22.06
C GLY A 223 20.53 5.58 -22.15
N SER A 224 19.77 5.82 -21.07
CA SER A 224 18.32 5.54 -21.00
C SER A 224 17.47 6.56 -21.75
N LEU A 225 18.02 7.74 -22.05
CA LEU A 225 17.35 8.81 -22.79
C LEU A 225 17.44 8.66 -24.31
N ARG A 226 18.03 7.58 -24.84
CA ARG A 226 18.09 7.36 -26.30
C ARG A 226 16.69 7.15 -26.85
N VAL A 227 16.40 7.77 -27.99
CA VAL A 227 15.09 7.71 -28.64
C VAL A 227 15.21 7.23 -30.09
N THR A 228 14.27 6.40 -30.50
CA THR A 228 14.11 5.94 -31.88
C THR A 228 13.27 6.96 -32.66
N ALA A 229 13.81 8.16 -32.89
CA ALA A 229 13.04 9.30 -33.39
C ALA A 229 12.17 9.02 -34.64
N ASP A 230 12.64 8.19 -35.57
CA ASP A 230 11.93 7.84 -36.80
C ASP A 230 10.96 6.64 -36.65
N GLY A 231 10.96 5.98 -35.49
CA GLY A 231 10.16 4.80 -35.21
C GLY A 231 8.67 5.07 -34.91
N PRO A 232 7.86 4.00 -34.78
CA PRO A 232 6.51 4.11 -34.25
C PRO A 232 6.54 4.64 -32.81
N GLY A 233 5.62 5.54 -32.48
CA GLY A 233 5.50 6.12 -31.15
C GLY A 233 5.15 5.08 -30.07
N ALA A 234 5.76 5.25 -28.91
CA ALA A 234 5.39 4.56 -27.68
C ALA A 234 5.18 5.59 -26.57
N GLY A 235 4.08 5.43 -25.84
CA GLY A 235 3.71 6.33 -24.76
C GLY A 235 2.88 5.64 -23.69
N THR A 236 2.50 6.41 -22.68
CA THR A 236 1.60 5.99 -21.62
C THR A 236 0.44 6.97 -21.54
N VAL A 237 -0.78 6.46 -21.45
CA VAL A 237 -1.98 7.26 -21.21
C VAL A 237 -1.92 7.78 -19.77
N LEU A 238 -1.87 9.09 -19.61
CA LEU A 238 -2.03 9.74 -18.32
C LEU A 238 -3.48 9.83 -17.95
N GLU A 239 -4.33 10.47 -18.74
CA GLU A 239 -5.73 10.68 -18.37
C GLU A 239 -6.64 10.46 -19.59
N VAL A 240 -7.89 10.12 -19.30
CA VAL A 240 -8.97 10.06 -20.29
C VAL A 240 -9.95 11.17 -19.94
N THR A 241 -10.04 12.19 -20.80
CA THR A 241 -10.76 13.43 -20.53
C THR A 241 -11.74 13.72 -21.66
N GLU A 242 -12.93 14.24 -21.31
CA GLU A 242 -13.93 14.67 -22.30
C GLU A 242 -13.71 16.15 -22.64
N GLU A 243 -13.52 16.43 -23.93
CA GLU A 243 -13.14 17.74 -24.43
C GLU A 243 -14.21 18.32 -25.37
N ARG A 244 -14.55 19.59 -25.16
CA ARG A 244 -15.59 20.26 -25.94
C ARG A 244 -15.18 20.33 -27.41
N GLY A 245 -15.98 19.71 -28.27
CA GLY A 245 -15.78 19.68 -29.72
C GLY A 245 -14.79 18.61 -30.22
N LEU A 246 -14.12 17.88 -29.32
CA LEU A 246 -13.25 16.74 -29.67
C LEU A 246 -13.80 15.40 -29.16
N GLY A 247 -14.72 15.43 -28.20
CA GLY A 247 -15.24 14.24 -27.53
C GLY A 247 -14.21 13.69 -26.53
N MET A 248 -14.20 12.38 -26.34
CA MET A 248 -13.20 11.74 -25.48
C MET A 248 -11.79 11.87 -26.08
N THR A 249 -10.84 12.25 -25.24
CA THR A 249 -9.42 12.41 -25.59
C THR A 249 -8.53 11.70 -24.57
N LEU A 250 -7.30 11.38 -24.99
CA LEU A 250 -6.27 10.85 -24.12
C LEU A 250 -5.20 11.91 -23.91
N ASP A 251 -4.86 12.20 -22.66
CA ASP A 251 -3.63 12.90 -22.32
C ASP A 251 -2.52 11.87 -22.20
N VAL A 252 -1.46 12.01 -23.00
CA VAL A 252 -0.44 10.97 -23.21
C VAL A 252 0.95 11.58 -23.06
N ILE A 253 1.84 10.88 -22.36
CA ILE A 253 3.28 11.15 -22.46
C ILE A 253 3.88 10.18 -23.45
N LEU A 254 4.34 10.73 -24.57
CA LEU A 254 5.12 10.01 -25.56
C LEU A 254 6.58 9.98 -25.10
N TYR A 255 7.13 8.81 -24.86
CA TYR A 255 8.51 8.63 -24.38
C TYR A 255 9.43 7.97 -25.41
N ASP A 256 8.90 7.36 -26.47
CA ASP A 256 9.72 6.93 -27.62
C ASP A 256 9.00 7.16 -28.95
N GLY A 257 9.77 7.23 -30.03
CA GLY A 257 9.27 7.30 -31.39
C GLY A 257 8.50 8.57 -31.74
N THR A 258 7.71 8.46 -32.80
CA THR A 258 6.90 9.56 -33.34
C THR A 258 5.45 9.11 -33.51
N LEU A 259 4.49 9.95 -33.11
CA LEU A 259 3.06 9.79 -33.38
C LEU A 259 2.58 10.83 -34.40
N ARG A 260 1.71 10.43 -35.34
CA ARG A 260 1.19 11.27 -36.43
C ARG A 260 -0.32 11.19 -36.50
N VAL A 261 -0.94 12.26 -37.00
CA VAL A 261 -2.36 12.24 -37.36
C VAL A 261 -2.58 11.19 -38.47
N GLY A 262 -3.58 10.32 -38.28
CA GLY A 262 -3.90 9.22 -39.19
C GLY A 262 -3.24 7.88 -38.85
N ASP A 263 -2.29 7.84 -37.89
CA ASP A 263 -1.74 6.59 -37.38
C ASP A 263 -2.83 5.75 -36.70
N ASP A 264 -2.71 4.43 -36.81
CA ASP A 264 -3.44 3.51 -35.95
C ASP A 264 -2.71 3.38 -34.62
N ILE A 265 -3.47 3.41 -33.52
CA ILE A 265 -2.97 3.24 -32.16
C ILE A 265 -3.69 2.08 -31.48
N VAL A 266 -2.95 1.43 -30.60
CA VAL A 266 -3.41 0.35 -29.73
C VAL A 266 -3.21 0.81 -28.29
N VAL A 267 -4.28 0.72 -27.49
CA VAL A 267 -4.31 1.04 -26.07
C VAL A 267 -5.14 0.00 -25.32
N ALA A 268 -4.91 -0.14 -24.02
CA ALA A 268 -5.67 -1.08 -23.20
C ALA A 268 -6.93 -0.43 -22.61
N GLY A 269 -8.06 -1.14 -22.71
CA GLY A 269 -9.30 -0.84 -22.00
C GLY A 269 -9.62 -1.89 -20.92
N ASN A 270 -10.70 -1.68 -20.16
CA ASN A 270 -11.07 -2.49 -18.99
C ASN A 270 -10.98 -4.02 -19.22
N ASP A 271 -11.58 -4.53 -20.31
CA ASP A 271 -11.61 -5.96 -20.64
C ASP A 271 -11.22 -6.26 -22.10
N GLN A 272 -10.71 -5.25 -22.81
CA GLN A 272 -10.41 -5.37 -24.24
C GLN A 272 -9.27 -4.46 -24.67
N ILE A 273 -8.60 -4.85 -25.74
CA ILE A 273 -7.67 -3.97 -26.45
C ILE A 273 -8.49 -3.04 -27.36
N VAL A 274 -8.23 -1.75 -27.25
CA VAL A 274 -8.86 -0.72 -28.07
C VAL A 274 -7.93 -0.36 -29.22
N GLU A 275 -8.40 -0.66 -30.43
CA GLU A 275 -7.77 -0.23 -31.67
C GLU A 275 -8.51 0.96 -32.26
N THR A 276 -7.78 2.05 -32.52
CA THR A 276 -8.39 3.25 -33.08
C THR A 276 -7.41 4.06 -33.92
N LYS A 277 -7.93 5.05 -34.66
CA LYS A 277 -7.15 5.91 -35.54
C LYS A 277 -7.11 7.33 -35.02
N VAL A 278 -5.91 7.91 -34.93
CA VAL A 278 -5.68 9.27 -34.46
C VAL A 278 -6.30 10.29 -35.41
N ARG A 279 -7.22 11.11 -34.90
CA ARG A 279 -7.88 12.18 -35.66
C ARG A 279 -7.18 13.52 -35.49
N SER A 280 -6.70 13.81 -34.29
CA SER A 280 -6.04 15.08 -34.00
C SER A 280 -4.99 14.90 -32.91
N LEU A 281 -3.93 15.70 -33.01
CA LEU A 281 -2.89 15.83 -32.01
C LEU A 281 -2.80 17.29 -31.59
N LEU A 282 -2.81 17.50 -30.27
CA LEU A 282 -2.70 18.80 -29.65
C LEU A 282 -1.46 18.78 -28.76
N LYS A 283 -0.56 19.74 -28.98
CA LYS A 283 0.66 19.89 -28.21
C LYS A 283 0.60 21.20 -27.41
N PRO A 284 0.91 21.20 -26.11
CA PRO A 284 1.07 22.43 -25.35
C PRO A 284 2.22 23.27 -25.93
N ARG A 285 2.07 24.59 -25.95
CA ARG A 285 3.20 25.50 -26.23
C ARG A 285 4.32 25.30 -25.20
N PRO A 286 5.60 25.52 -25.55
CA PRO A 286 6.68 25.53 -24.58
C PRO A 286 6.35 26.44 -23.39
N MET A 287 6.77 26.06 -22.18
CA MET A 287 6.47 26.77 -20.93
C MET A 287 4.98 26.88 -20.57
N SER A 288 4.10 26.16 -21.27
CA SER A 288 2.66 26.07 -20.96
C SER A 288 2.31 24.65 -20.52
N ASP A 289 1.33 24.55 -19.63
CA ASP A 289 0.80 23.28 -19.13
C ASP A 289 -0.25 22.70 -20.10
N ILE A 290 -0.38 21.36 -20.11
CA ILE A 290 -1.41 20.63 -20.87
C ILE A 290 -2.83 20.88 -20.34
N LEU A 291 -2.99 21.38 -19.12
CA LEU A 291 -4.31 21.65 -18.56
C LEU A 291 -4.95 22.96 -19.05
N VAL A 292 -4.21 23.82 -19.76
CA VAL A 292 -4.70 25.15 -20.19
C VAL A 292 -5.10 25.13 -21.68
N GLU A 293 -6.39 24.91 -21.95
CA GLU A 293 -6.98 24.72 -23.30
C GLU A 293 -6.63 25.83 -24.31
N GLU A 294 -6.61 27.10 -23.89
CA GLU A 294 -6.39 28.26 -24.78
C GLU A 294 -4.99 28.30 -25.43
N ARG A 295 -4.10 27.37 -25.08
CA ARG A 295 -2.67 27.39 -25.47
C ARG A 295 -2.20 26.16 -26.23
N PHE A 296 -3.11 25.30 -26.68
CA PHE A 296 -2.75 24.15 -27.51
C PHE A 296 -2.52 24.51 -28.98
N GLU A 297 -1.50 23.89 -29.56
CA GLU A 297 -1.23 23.94 -30.99
C GLU A 297 -1.60 22.60 -31.63
N ARG A 298 -2.42 22.67 -32.69
CA ARG A 298 -2.69 21.49 -33.52
C ARG A 298 -1.45 21.16 -34.34
N VAL A 299 -0.97 19.94 -34.20
CA VAL A 299 0.24 19.45 -34.86
C VAL A 299 -0.07 18.22 -35.70
N ARG A 300 0.69 18.02 -36.79
CA ARG A 300 0.54 16.85 -37.66
C ARG A 300 1.33 15.63 -37.15
N SER A 301 2.40 15.89 -36.41
CA SER A 301 3.30 14.87 -35.88
C SER A 301 4.01 15.36 -34.64
N VAL A 302 4.27 14.46 -33.69
CA VAL A 302 5.05 14.73 -32.47
C VAL A 302 6.04 13.61 -32.22
N THR A 303 7.28 13.96 -31.89
CA THR A 303 8.35 13.04 -31.52
C THR A 303 8.61 13.14 -30.01
N ALA A 304 8.94 12.02 -29.37
CA ALA A 304 9.24 11.96 -27.95
C ALA A 304 10.47 12.80 -27.54
N ALA A 305 10.57 13.30 -26.30
CA ALA A 305 9.59 13.20 -25.22
C ALA A 305 8.58 14.35 -25.28
N ALA A 306 7.28 14.06 -25.19
CA ALA A 306 6.25 15.10 -25.25
C ALA A 306 4.97 14.70 -24.50
N GLY A 307 4.40 15.65 -23.77
CA GLY A 307 3.00 15.60 -23.37
C GLY A 307 2.12 16.04 -24.52
N ILE A 308 1.15 15.21 -24.89
CA ILE A 308 0.24 15.44 -26.00
C ILE A 308 -1.18 15.03 -25.63
N LYS A 309 -2.15 15.74 -26.18
CA LYS A 309 -3.55 15.35 -26.14
C LYS A 309 -3.94 14.73 -27.48
N VAL A 310 -4.46 13.50 -27.43
CA VAL A 310 -4.78 12.66 -28.58
C VAL A 310 -6.29 12.50 -28.68
N ALA A 311 -6.86 12.96 -29.79
CA ALA A 311 -8.28 12.75 -30.08
C ALA A 311 -8.46 11.59 -31.06
N ALA A 312 -9.26 10.59 -30.68
CA ALA A 312 -9.59 9.42 -31.49
C ALA A 312 -10.98 8.88 -31.13
N PRO A 313 -11.64 8.09 -31.99
CA PRO A 313 -12.91 7.44 -31.62
C PRO A 313 -12.68 6.27 -30.65
N LYS A 314 -13.75 5.85 -29.96
CA LYS A 314 -13.78 4.66 -29.08
C LYS A 314 -12.81 4.71 -27.88
N LEU A 315 -12.57 5.89 -27.32
CA LEU A 315 -11.64 6.08 -26.20
C LEU A 315 -12.29 5.96 -24.81
N ALA A 316 -13.61 5.79 -24.72
CA ALA A 316 -14.33 5.82 -23.45
C ALA A 316 -13.93 4.70 -22.47
N ASP A 317 -13.57 3.52 -22.99
CA ASP A 317 -13.23 2.35 -22.17
C ASP A 317 -11.73 2.24 -21.86
N VAL A 318 -10.91 3.22 -22.27
CA VAL A 318 -9.45 3.19 -22.11
C VAL A 318 -9.08 3.38 -20.64
N ILE A 319 -8.12 2.58 -20.17
CA ILE A 319 -7.63 2.67 -18.80
C ILE A 319 -6.49 3.68 -18.73
N ALA A 320 -6.52 4.55 -17.73
CA ALA A 320 -5.39 5.43 -17.42
C ALA A 320 -4.18 4.62 -16.89
N GLY A 321 -2.99 4.95 -17.37
CA GLY A 321 -1.76 4.17 -17.19
C GLY A 321 -1.55 3.10 -18.26
N SER A 322 -2.49 2.91 -19.19
CA SER A 322 -2.30 1.95 -20.28
C SER A 322 -1.15 2.36 -21.21
N PRO A 323 -0.38 1.39 -21.73
CA PRO A 323 0.58 1.66 -22.77
C PRO A 323 -0.15 2.03 -24.06
N LEU A 324 0.31 3.09 -24.70
CA LEU A 324 -0.07 3.48 -26.04
C LEU A 324 1.04 3.04 -27.01
N ARG A 325 0.64 2.32 -28.06
CA ARG A 325 1.55 1.90 -29.13
C ARG A 325 1.00 2.33 -30.48
N VAL A 326 1.88 2.91 -31.30
CA VAL A 326 1.59 3.24 -32.70
C VAL A 326 1.84 2.03 -33.57
N VAL A 327 0.88 1.70 -34.43
CA VAL A 327 1.00 0.60 -35.40
C VAL A 327 1.42 1.15 -36.75
N ARG A 328 2.57 0.69 -37.27
CA ARG A 328 3.05 1.01 -38.61
C ARG A 328 3.76 -0.21 -39.21
N GLY A 329 3.49 -0.50 -40.49
CA GLY A 329 4.24 -1.52 -41.24
C GLY A 329 3.68 -2.94 -41.18
N GLY A 330 2.40 -3.12 -40.82
CA GLY A 330 1.72 -4.42 -40.90
C GLY A 330 1.94 -5.35 -39.69
N ASN A 331 2.64 -4.90 -38.66
CA ASN A 331 2.93 -5.62 -37.41
C ASN A 331 1.80 -5.51 -36.36
N ARG A 332 0.55 -5.41 -36.80
CA ARG A 332 -0.57 -5.06 -35.92
C ARG A 332 -0.78 -6.08 -34.81
N ASP A 333 -0.83 -7.36 -35.16
CA ASP A 333 -1.08 -8.44 -34.20
C ASP A 333 0.04 -8.54 -33.15
N GLU A 334 1.30 -8.32 -33.57
CA GLU A 334 2.45 -8.28 -32.67
C GLU A 334 2.35 -7.14 -31.66
N VAL A 335 1.92 -5.94 -32.11
CA VAL A 335 1.74 -4.78 -31.22
C VAL A 335 0.58 -5.00 -30.24
N ILE A 336 -0.51 -5.64 -30.68
CA ILE A 336 -1.64 -5.98 -29.83
C ILE A 336 -1.21 -6.96 -28.74
N GLU A 337 -0.49 -8.03 -29.10
CA GLU A 337 0.04 -8.97 -28.11
C GLU A 337 1.05 -8.31 -27.19
N GLN A 338 1.88 -7.38 -27.68
CA GLN A 338 2.78 -6.62 -26.83
C GLN A 338 2.01 -5.79 -25.79
N VAL A 339 0.98 -5.04 -26.19
CA VAL A 339 0.15 -4.25 -25.25
C VAL A 339 -0.57 -5.16 -24.27
N ARG A 340 -1.11 -6.30 -24.73
CA ARG A 340 -1.76 -7.28 -23.86
C ARG A 340 -0.78 -7.85 -22.85
N HIS A 341 0.43 -8.21 -23.29
CA HIS A 341 1.48 -8.72 -22.43
C HIS A 341 1.89 -7.66 -21.41
N GLU A 342 2.15 -6.40 -21.79
CA GLU A 342 2.51 -5.34 -20.86
C GLU A 342 1.42 -5.06 -19.79
N VAL A 343 0.14 -5.30 -20.11
CA VAL A 343 -0.97 -5.18 -19.15
C VAL A 343 -1.14 -6.45 -18.30
N GLN A 344 -0.78 -7.62 -18.80
CA GLN A 344 -0.80 -8.88 -18.04
C GLN A 344 0.44 -9.05 -17.16
N ASP A 345 1.58 -8.54 -17.60
CA ASP A 345 2.90 -8.51 -16.94
C ASP A 345 3.00 -7.43 -15.89
N ILE A 346 1.93 -6.71 -15.57
CA ILE A 346 1.87 -5.95 -14.32
C ILE A 346 2.32 -6.94 -13.24
N GLN A 347 3.49 -6.70 -12.65
CA GLN A 347 4.27 -7.67 -11.88
C GLN A 347 3.62 -7.99 -10.53
N VAL A 348 2.38 -8.46 -10.57
CA VAL A 348 1.63 -8.94 -9.43
C VAL A 348 2.03 -10.39 -9.25
N LYS A 349 2.78 -10.64 -8.19
CA LYS A 349 3.12 -12.00 -7.79
C LYS A 349 1.88 -12.67 -7.20
N LEU A 350 1.17 -13.42 -8.05
CA LEU A 350 0.00 -14.16 -7.64
C LEU A 350 0.39 -15.44 -6.91
N SER A 351 -0.45 -15.83 -5.95
CA SER A 351 -0.33 -17.05 -5.14
C SER A 351 -1.65 -17.83 -5.18
N ASP A 352 -1.59 -19.14 -4.96
CA ASP A 352 -2.80 -19.98 -4.94
C ASP A 352 -3.79 -19.60 -3.82
N THR A 353 -3.27 -18.95 -2.76
CA THR A 353 -4.04 -18.41 -1.64
C THR A 353 -3.57 -16.99 -1.35
N GLY A 354 -4.49 -16.09 -1.03
CA GLY A 354 -4.18 -14.70 -0.77
C GLY A 354 -5.42 -13.82 -0.85
N VAL A 355 -5.24 -12.52 -0.60
CA VAL A 355 -6.30 -11.53 -0.74
C VAL A 355 -6.61 -11.23 -2.21
N ILE A 356 -7.81 -10.73 -2.47
CA ILE A 356 -8.17 -10.17 -3.79
C ILE A 356 -7.95 -8.66 -3.75
N ILE A 357 -7.30 -8.10 -4.77
CA ILE A 357 -7.07 -6.65 -4.87
C ILE A 357 -7.70 -6.04 -6.12
N ARG A 358 -8.29 -4.86 -5.95
CA ARG A 358 -8.88 -4.05 -7.02
C ARG A 358 -8.35 -2.62 -6.94
N ALA A 359 -8.08 -2.01 -8.09
CA ALA A 359 -7.64 -0.61 -8.17
C ALA A 359 -8.21 0.09 -9.40
N ASP A 360 -8.25 1.43 -9.40
CA ASP A 360 -8.75 2.24 -10.52
C ASP A 360 -7.87 2.16 -11.78
N THR A 361 -6.57 1.92 -11.61
CA THR A 361 -5.56 2.09 -12.65
C THR A 361 -4.46 1.04 -12.54
N ILE A 362 -3.74 0.81 -13.63
CA ILE A 362 -2.66 -0.19 -13.72
C ILE A 362 -1.54 0.10 -12.70
N GLY A 363 -1.04 1.33 -12.65
CA GLY A 363 0.07 1.69 -11.76
C GLY A 363 -0.30 1.65 -10.27
N ALA A 364 -1.57 1.89 -9.96
CA ALA A 364 -2.13 1.77 -8.61
C ALA A 364 -2.19 0.31 -8.16
N LEU A 365 -2.63 -0.58 -9.05
CA LEU A 365 -2.66 -2.02 -8.80
C LEU A 365 -1.25 -2.58 -8.55
N GLU A 366 -0.27 -2.15 -9.35
CA GLU A 366 1.13 -2.54 -9.19
C GLU A 366 1.71 -2.05 -7.85
N ALA A 367 1.46 -0.78 -7.50
CA ALA A 367 1.94 -0.19 -6.25
C ALA A 367 1.36 -0.91 -5.04
N LEU A 368 0.05 -1.18 -5.04
CA LEU A 368 -0.62 -1.94 -3.98
C LEU A 368 -0.04 -3.36 -3.86
N SER A 369 0.14 -4.05 -4.99
CA SER A 369 0.70 -5.41 -4.98
C SER A 369 2.12 -5.47 -4.43
N LYS A 370 3.00 -4.53 -4.81
CA LYS A 370 4.38 -4.48 -4.31
C LYS A 370 4.43 -4.22 -2.81
N GLU A 371 3.55 -3.35 -2.32
CA GLU A 371 3.49 -3.05 -0.89
C GLU A 371 2.96 -4.25 -0.08
N LEU A 372 1.95 -4.95 -0.58
CA LEU A 372 1.48 -6.19 0.04
C LEU A 372 2.59 -7.27 0.11
N ASP A 373 3.39 -7.43 -0.95
CA ASP A 373 4.53 -8.37 -0.94
C ASP A 373 5.62 -7.94 0.06
N SER A 374 5.84 -6.62 0.23
CA SER A 374 6.76 -6.06 1.25
C SER A 374 6.36 -6.47 2.68
N HIS A 375 5.05 -6.54 2.93
CA HIS A 375 4.44 -6.98 4.18
C HIS A 375 4.18 -8.50 4.25
N GLN A 376 4.66 -9.28 3.27
CA GLN A 376 4.46 -10.73 3.18
C GLN A 376 2.98 -11.15 3.11
N ILE A 377 2.13 -10.30 2.54
CA ILE A 377 0.72 -10.57 2.30
C ILE A 377 0.57 -11.11 0.88
N GLN A 378 0.07 -12.34 0.77
CA GLN A 378 -0.12 -12.99 -0.52
C GLN A 378 -1.34 -12.42 -1.26
N VAL A 379 -1.22 -12.26 -2.56
CA VAL A 379 -2.31 -11.82 -3.46
C VAL A 379 -2.74 -13.01 -4.31
N MET A 380 -4.03 -13.37 -4.25
CA MET A 380 -4.60 -14.43 -5.08
C MET A 380 -5.02 -13.91 -6.45
N ARG A 381 -5.58 -12.70 -6.48
CA ARG A 381 -6.12 -12.10 -7.69
C ARG A 381 -5.97 -10.58 -7.66
N ALA A 382 -5.64 -10.00 -8.81
CA ALA A 382 -5.52 -8.57 -8.99
C ALA A 382 -6.19 -8.15 -10.30
N ALA A 383 -7.02 -7.11 -10.25
CA ALA A 383 -7.66 -6.58 -11.45
C ALA A 383 -7.94 -5.07 -11.34
N VAL A 384 -7.99 -4.41 -12.49
CA VAL A 384 -8.36 -2.98 -12.58
C VAL A 384 -9.89 -2.86 -12.65
N GLY A 385 -10.43 -1.78 -12.08
CA GLY A 385 -11.86 -1.48 -12.07
C GLY A 385 -12.54 -1.66 -10.71
N PRO A 386 -13.87 -1.48 -10.65
CA PRO A 386 -14.64 -1.56 -9.42
C PRO A 386 -14.73 -2.99 -8.87
N VAL A 387 -15.03 -3.12 -7.58
CA VAL A 387 -15.28 -4.43 -6.96
C VAL A 387 -16.61 -4.97 -7.45
N THR A 388 -16.60 -6.17 -8.01
CA THR A 388 -17.75 -6.82 -8.62
C THR A 388 -18.32 -7.94 -7.74
N ARG A 389 -19.55 -8.38 -8.02
CA ARG A 389 -20.13 -9.57 -7.38
C ARG A 389 -19.24 -10.82 -7.51
N HIS A 390 -18.54 -10.98 -8.63
CA HIS A 390 -17.64 -12.12 -8.83
C HIS A 390 -16.50 -12.13 -7.80
N ASP A 391 -15.95 -10.96 -7.46
CA ASP A 391 -14.85 -10.85 -6.49
C ASP A 391 -15.30 -11.27 -5.09
N VAL A 392 -16.51 -10.87 -4.68
CA VAL A 392 -17.09 -11.26 -3.38
C VAL A 392 -17.30 -12.76 -3.29
N ILE A 393 -17.84 -13.36 -4.37
CA ILE A 393 -18.04 -14.82 -4.42
C ILE A 393 -16.71 -15.55 -4.33
N GLU A 394 -15.70 -15.12 -5.10
CA GLU A 394 -14.39 -15.75 -5.10
C GLU A 394 -13.69 -15.61 -3.75
N ALA A 395 -13.71 -14.42 -3.14
CA ALA A 395 -13.18 -14.20 -1.79
C ALA A 395 -13.89 -15.08 -0.76
N GLY A 396 -15.21 -15.26 -0.89
CA GLY A 396 -16.00 -16.11 0.00
C GLY A 396 -15.69 -17.61 -0.10
N THR A 397 -15.09 -18.07 -1.21
CA THR A 397 -14.64 -19.46 -1.38
C THR A 397 -13.26 -19.74 -0.79
N ILE A 398 -12.53 -18.71 -0.35
CA ILE A 398 -11.20 -18.86 0.24
C ILE A 398 -11.31 -19.61 1.56
N ARG A 399 -10.55 -20.71 1.70
CA ARG A 399 -10.63 -21.61 2.85
C ARG A 399 -10.04 -21.02 4.13
N ASP A 400 -8.97 -20.23 3.99
CA ASP A 400 -8.34 -19.56 5.12
C ASP A 400 -9.09 -18.25 5.42
N PRO A 401 -9.78 -18.14 6.57
CA PRO A 401 -10.56 -16.95 6.89
C PRO A 401 -9.72 -15.67 6.97
N LEU A 402 -8.41 -15.78 7.17
CA LEU A 402 -7.50 -14.62 7.21
C LEU A 402 -7.28 -13.99 5.83
N TYR A 403 -7.58 -14.71 4.74
CA TYR A 403 -7.46 -14.22 3.37
C TYR A 403 -8.82 -13.95 2.71
N SER A 404 -9.92 -14.17 3.43
CA SER A 404 -11.28 -13.88 2.96
C SER A 404 -11.56 -12.37 2.99
N ALA A 405 -10.74 -11.62 2.24
CA ALA A 405 -10.75 -10.17 2.20
C ALA A 405 -10.51 -9.63 0.79
N ILE A 406 -11.12 -8.48 0.49
CA ILE A 406 -10.92 -7.71 -0.74
C ILE A 406 -10.35 -6.35 -0.36
N ILE A 407 -9.25 -5.95 -1.00
CA ILE A 407 -8.66 -4.60 -0.84
C ILE A 407 -8.96 -3.78 -2.09
N ALA A 408 -9.77 -2.74 -1.94
CA ALA A 408 -10.25 -1.86 -2.99
C ALA A 408 -9.57 -0.48 -2.87
N PHE A 409 -8.64 -0.21 -3.77
CA PHE A 409 -7.84 1.01 -3.75
C PHE A 409 -8.33 2.04 -4.77
N SER A 410 -8.84 3.16 -4.27
CA SER A 410 -9.40 4.27 -5.08
C SER A 410 -10.47 3.83 -6.08
N THR A 411 -11.21 2.75 -5.80
CA THR A 411 -12.19 2.16 -6.71
C THR A 411 -13.47 1.78 -5.95
N PRO A 412 -14.67 2.05 -6.49
CA PRO A 412 -15.91 1.82 -5.76
C PRO A 412 -16.29 0.34 -5.74
N VAL A 413 -17.12 -0.02 -4.76
CA VAL A 413 -17.80 -1.32 -4.70
C VAL A 413 -19.15 -1.21 -5.40
N LEU A 414 -19.41 -2.10 -6.37
CA LEU A 414 -20.67 -2.08 -7.11
C LEU A 414 -21.86 -2.54 -6.24
N PRO A 415 -23.09 -2.04 -6.50
CA PRO A 415 -24.27 -2.44 -5.73
C PRO A 415 -24.52 -3.96 -5.69
N ASP A 416 -24.24 -4.68 -6.78
CA ASP A 416 -24.40 -6.13 -6.86
C ASP A 416 -23.38 -6.91 -6.01
N ALA A 417 -22.21 -6.31 -5.75
CA ALA A 417 -21.22 -6.83 -4.81
C ALA A 417 -21.67 -6.63 -3.36
N ILE A 418 -22.27 -5.46 -3.05
CA ILE A 418 -22.86 -5.18 -1.74
C ILE A 418 -24.01 -6.14 -1.44
N ASP A 419 -24.89 -6.37 -2.41
CA ASP A 419 -25.99 -7.33 -2.29
C ASP A 419 -25.47 -8.75 -2.01
N ALA A 420 -24.35 -9.15 -2.62
CA ALA A 420 -23.74 -10.45 -2.39
C ALA A 420 -23.16 -10.60 -0.98
N LEU A 421 -22.68 -9.53 -0.35
CA LEU A 421 -22.23 -9.56 1.05
C LEU A 421 -23.39 -9.72 2.05
N ALA A 422 -24.60 -9.30 1.66
CA ALA A 422 -25.79 -9.44 2.50
C ALA A 422 -26.27 -10.91 2.59
N ASP A 423 -25.85 -11.78 1.68
CA ASP A 423 -26.11 -13.22 1.77
C ASP A 423 -25.32 -13.86 2.92
N THR A 424 -26.00 -14.68 3.74
CA THR A 424 -25.40 -15.34 4.92
C THR A 424 -24.20 -16.21 4.58
N SER A 425 -24.10 -16.72 3.34
CA SER A 425 -22.97 -17.53 2.90
C SER A 425 -21.70 -16.73 2.61
N MET A 426 -21.79 -15.40 2.49
CA MET A 426 -20.69 -14.51 2.08
C MET A 426 -20.43 -13.40 3.10
N SER A 427 -21.21 -13.32 4.18
CA SER A 427 -21.09 -12.29 5.22
C SER A 427 -19.77 -12.33 6.00
N HIS A 428 -18.94 -13.36 5.80
CA HIS A 428 -17.60 -13.46 6.39
C HIS A 428 -16.51 -12.76 5.56
N VAL A 429 -16.82 -12.31 4.34
CA VAL A 429 -15.88 -11.57 3.49
C VAL A 429 -15.77 -10.12 3.99
N SER A 430 -14.54 -9.65 4.21
CA SER A 430 -14.27 -8.26 4.58
C SER A 430 -13.81 -7.45 3.37
N ILE A 431 -14.35 -6.25 3.18
CA ILE A 431 -13.88 -5.32 2.13
C ILE A 431 -13.23 -4.12 2.80
N PHE A 432 -12.02 -3.80 2.35
CA PHE A 432 -11.26 -2.62 2.76
C PHE A 432 -11.24 -1.63 1.60
N GLU A 433 -11.89 -0.49 1.75
CA GLU A 433 -11.94 0.57 0.73
C GLU A 433 -11.19 1.81 1.21
N GLY A 434 -10.35 2.38 0.36
CA GLY A 434 -9.52 3.51 0.76
C GLY A 434 -8.74 4.16 -0.39
N GLY A 435 -8.36 5.41 -0.17
CA GLY A 435 -7.56 6.21 -1.11
C GLY A 435 -6.06 6.23 -0.80
N VAL A 436 -5.62 5.56 0.26
CA VAL A 436 -4.21 5.53 0.70
C VAL A 436 -3.77 4.09 0.92
N ILE A 437 -2.72 3.66 0.21
CA ILE A 437 -2.24 2.26 0.22
C ILE A 437 -1.87 1.80 1.64
N TYR A 438 -1.11 2.59 2.39
CA TYR A 438 -0.64 2.19 3.72
C TYR A 438 -1.77 2.06 4.73
N GLN A 439 -2.73 2.99 4.72
CA GLN A 439 -3.90 2.89 5.60
C GLN A 439 -4.69 1.61 5.31
N LEU A 440 -4.92 1.28 4.05
CA LEU A 440 -5.57 0.02 3.66
C LEU A 440 -4.83 -1.21 4.16
N ILE A 441 -3.49 -1.20 4.08
CA ILE A 441 -2.67 -2.31 4.52
C ILE A 441 -2.65 -2.40 6.04
N ASP A 442 -2.52 -1.28 6.74
CA ASP A 442 -2.56 -1.20 8.21
C ASP A 442 -3.93 -1.70 8.72
N ASP A 443 -5.04 -1.22 8.14
CA ASP A 443 -6.40 -1.64 8.46
C ASP A 443 -6.58 -3.16 8.25
N TYR A 444 -6.02 -3.70 7.17
CA TYR A 444 -6.04 -5.14 6.90
C TYR A 444 -5.18 -5.93 7.90
N ILE A 445 -3.99 -5.44 8.24
CA ILE A 445 -3.09 -6.11 9.20
C ILE A 445 -3.73 -6.14 10.58
N GLU A 446 -4.32 -5.03 11.03
CA GLU A 446 -5.04 -4.93 12.30
C GLU A 446 -6.21 -5.94 12.34
N TRP A 447 -7.07 -5.91 11.32
CA TRP A 447 -8.17 -6.86 11.19
C TRP A 447 -7.70 -8.32 11.17
N ARG A 448 -6.62 -8.62 10.44
CA ARG A 448 -6.08 -9.98 10.33
C ARG A 448 -5.59 -10.49 11.69
N GLU A 449 -4.94 -9.64 12.48
CA GLU A 449 -4.46 -10.00 13.81
C GLU A 449 -5.64 -10.20 14.78
N GLU A 450 -6.64 -9.32 14.78
CA GLU A 450 -7.88 -9.51 15.55
C GLU A 450 -8.60 -10.81 15.17
N LYS A 451 -8.71 -11.10 13.87
CA LYS A 451 -9.35 -12.30 13.36
C LYS A 451 -8.61 -13.57 13.77
N LYS A 452 -7.28 -13.53 13.75
CA LYS A 452 -6.42 -14.62 14.22
C LYS A 452 -6.65 -14.89 15.70
N GLN A 453 -6.66 -13.84 16.53
CA GLN A 453 -6.92 -13.96 17.97
C GLN A 453 -8.32 -14.51 18.25
N GLU A 454 -9.34 -14.09 17.49
CA GLU A 454 -10.69 -14.64 17.60
C GLU A 454 -10.74 -16.13 17.26
N LEU A 455 -10.10 -16.55 16.17
CA LEU A 455 -10.02 -17.96 15.76
C LEU A 455 -9.27 -18.81 16.80
N GLU A 456 -8.19 -18.28 17.37
CA GLU A 456 -7.46 -18.91 18.45
C GLU A 456 -8.33 -19.05 19.70
N ARG A 457 -9.04 -17.99 20.12
CA ARG A 457 -9.96 -18.02 21.28
C ARG A 457 -11.05 -19.08 21.10
N GLN A 458 -11.70 -19.12 19.94
CA GLN A 458 -12.74 -20.13 19.63
C GLN A 458 -12.18 -21.56 19.60
N ARG A 459 -10.93 -21.72 19.18
CA ARG A 459 -10.24 -23.02 19.22
C ARG A 459 -9.99 -23.46 20.66
N PHE A 460 -9.56 -22.55 21.54
CA PHE A 460 -9.27 -22.84 22.95
C PHE A 460 -10.52 -23.01 23.81
N GLU A 461 -11.61 -22.29 23.55
CA GLU A 461 -12.89 -22.46 24.28
C GLU A 461 -13.44 -23.89 24.20
N LYS A 462 -13.15 -24.62 23.11
CA LYS A 462 -13.59 -26.01 22.90
C LYS A 462 -12.68 -27.05 23.57
N VAL A 463 -11.57 -26.63 24.16
CA VAL A 463 -10.61 -27.51 24.83
C VAL A 463 -11.09 -27.78 26.26
N ILE A 464 -11.24 -29.06 26.59
CA ILE A 464 -11.59 -29.50 27.95
C ILE A 464 -10.38 -29.28 28.85
N MET A 465 -10.55 -28.45 29.87
CA MET A 465 -9.49 -28.10 30.81
C MET A 465 -9.28 -29.18 31.89
N PRO A 466 -8.06 -29.30 32.45
CA PRO A 466 -7.80 -30.21 33.58
C PRO A 466 -8.55 -29.73 34.82
N ALA A 467 -9.15 -30.67 35.54
CA ALA A 467 -9.68 -30.43 36.87
C ALA A 467 -9.57 -31.67 37.75
N ARG A 468 -9.33 -31.46 39.04
CA ARG A 468 -9.33 -32.47 40.10
C ARG A 468 -10.34 -32.06 41.16
N ILE A 469 -11.18 -33.00 41.57
CA ILE A 469 -12.24 -32.78 42.54
C ILE A 469 -12.20 -33.84 43.63
N ARG A 470 -12.73 -33.52 44.82
CA ARG A 470 -12.92 -34.48 45.91
C ARG A 470 -14.38 -34.51 46.34
N ILE A 471 -14.94 -35.69 46.53
CA ILE A 471 -16.30 -35.88 47.05
C ILE A 471 -16.32 -35.57 48.55
N LEU A 472 -17.17 -34.62 48.95
CA LEU A 472 -17.23 -34.15 50.33
C LEU A 472 -18.03 -35.11 51.23
N PRO A 473 -17.59 -35.32 52.48
CA PRO A 473 -18.34 -36.10 53.47
C PRO A 473 -19.68 -35.44 53.80
N ASN A 474 -20.67 -36.27 54.10
CA ASN A 474 -22.05 -35.86 54.44
C ASN A 474 -22.76 -35.03 53.36
N CYS A 475 -22.22 -34.95 52.14
CA CYS A 475 -22.78 -34.17 51.03
C CYS A 475 -23.28 -35.07 49.89
N ILE A 476 -23.84 -36.24 50.22
CA ILE A 476 -24.47 -37.13 49.23
C ILE A 476 -25.98 -36.85 49.22
N PHE A 477 -26.42 -36.11 48.21
CA PHE A 477 -27.84 -35.72 48.06
C PHE A 477 -28.66 -36.78 47.33
N ARG A 478 -28.02 -37.51 46.41
CA ARG A 478 -28.63 -38.63 45.67
C ARG A 478 -27.58 -39.67 45.31
N GLN A 479 -27.87 -40.93 45.58
CA GLN A 479 -26.90 -42.02 45.39
C GLN A 479 -26.70 -42.44 43.92
N SER A 480 -27.72 -42.36 43.06
CA SER A 480 -27.61 -42.72 41.64
C SER A 480 -28.77 -42.17 40.79
N ASN A 481 -28.60 -42.26 39.46
CA ASN A 481 -29.57 -41.92 38.41
C ASN A 481 -30.21 -40.52 38.48
N PRO A 482 -29.44 -39.42 38.35
CA PRO A 482 -27.98 -39.32 38.42
C PRO A 482 -27.51 -39.21 39.89
N ALA A 483 -26.27 -39.58 40.18
CA ALA A 483 -25.68 -39.32 41.49
C ALA A 483 -25.55 -37.80 41.70
N VAL A 484 -25.94 -37.28 42.86
CA VAL A 484 -25.80 -35.86 43.19
C VAL A 484 -24.97 -35.74 44.46
N VAL A 485 -23.78 -35.18 44.32
CA VAL A 485 -22.78 -35.10 45.39
C VAL A 485 -22.21 -33.69 45.49
N GLY A 486 -21.94 -33.23 46.71
CA GLY A 486 -21.12 -32.05 46.96
C GLY A 486 -19.65 -32.39 46.74
N VAL A 487 -18.95 -31.57 45.98
CA VAL A 487 -17.51 -31.74 45.70
C VAL A 487 -16.76 -30.44 45.97
N ARG A 488 -15.49 -30.56 46.34
CA ARG A 488 -14.55 -29.45 46.32
C ARG A 488 -13.64 -29.59 45.12
N VAL A 489 -13.51 -28.52 44.33
CA VAL A 489 -12.52 -28.46 43.24
C VAL A 489 -11.14 -28.25 43.89
N LEU A 490 -10.27 -29.25 43.80
CA LEU A 490 -8.93 -29.21 44.37
C LEU A 490 -7.95 -28.47 43.47
N GLY A 491 -8.11 -28.58 42.15
CA GLY A 491 -7.23 -27.96 41.17
C GLY A 491 -7.90 -27.83 39.81
N GLY A 492 -7.52 -26.79 39.07
CA GLY A 492 -7.97 -26.55 37.71
C GLY A 492 -9.40 -26.02 37.58
N LYS A 493 -10.07 -26.36 36.46
CA LYS A 493 -11.35 -25.78 36.06
C LYS A 493 -12.37 -26.85 35.69
N LEU A 494 -13.30 -27.12 36.60
CA LEU A 494 -14.37 -28.09 36.40
C LEU A 494 -15.44 -27.51 35.47
N GLN A 495 -15.85 -28.25 34.44
CA GLN A 495 -16.88 -27.83 33.48
C GLN A 495 -18.03 -28.85 33.42
N SER A 496 -19.24 -28.38 33.10
CA SER A 496 -20.36 -29.28 32.81
C SER A 496 -20.12 -30.07 31.51
N GLY A 497 -20.72 -31.27 31.40
CA GLY A 497 -20.65 -32.08 30.18
C GLY A 497 -19.34 -32.85 29.97
N VAL A 498 -18.42 -32.84 30.93
CA VAL A 498 -17.16 -33.61 30.88
C VAL A 498 -17.29 -34.96 31.58
N ASP A 499 -16.46 -35.92 31.19
CA ASP A 499 -16.35 -37.23 31.84
C ASP A 499 -15.36 -37.19 33.02
N LEU A 500 -15.53 -38.09 33.97
CA LEU A 500 -14.67 -38.22 35.15
C LEU A 500 -13.99 -39.60 35.20
N VAL A 501 -12.75 -39.62 35.68
CA VAL A 501 -11.97 -40.83 35.99
C VAL A 501 -11.45 -40.83 37.41
N LEU A 502 -11.26 -42.03 37.94
CA LEU A 502 -10.55 -42.26 39.19
C LEU A 502 -9.02 -42.23 39.00
N PRO A 503 -8.22 -42.13 40.09
CA PRO A 503 -6.75 -42.12 40.03
C PRO A 503 -6.13 -43.41 39.45
N GLU A 504 -6.90 -44.51 39.42
CA GLU A 504 -6.51 -45.76 38.76
C GLU A 504 -6.84 -45.76 37.26
N GLY A 505 -7.40 -44.68 36.71
CA GLY A 505 -7.75 -44.53 35.30
C GLY A 505 -9.14 -45.04 34.91
N LYS A 506 -9.88 -45.62 35.86
CA LYS A 506 -11.23 -46.15 35.63
C LYS A 506 -12.25 -45.04 35.41
N LYS A 507 -13.02 -45.14 34.33
CA LYS A 507 -14.13 -44.22 34.02
C LYS A 507 -15.25 -44.33 35.05
N VAL A 508 -15.76 -43.18 35.50
CA VAL A 508 -16.82 -43.05 36.49
C VAL A 508 -18.15 -42.71 35.82
N GLY A 509 -18.18 -41.62 35.05
CA GLY A 509 -19.42 -41.09 34.51
C GLY A 509 -19.28 -39.66 34.01
N ARG A 510 -20.38 -39.08 33.54
CA ARG A 510 -20.42 -37.75 32.92
C ARG A 510 -21.12 -36.73 33.81
N ILE A 511 -20.54 -35.55 33.98
CA ILE A 511 -21.19 -34.45 34.70
C ILE A 511 -22.33 -33.90 33.84
N LYS A 512 -23.57 -33.97 34.33
CA LYS A 512 -24.73 -33.32 33.68
C LYS A 512 -24.86 -31.85 34.06
N GLN A 513 -24.65 -31.53 35.32
CA GLN A 513 -24.95 -30.20 35.86
C GLN A 513 -24.05 -29.89 37.05
N ILE A 514 -23.70 -28.62 37.19
CA ILE A 514 -23.00 -28.06 38.35
C ILE A 514 -23.92 -27.00 38.97
N GLN A 515 -24.05 -27.02 40.29
CA GLN A 515 -24.85 -26.06 41.05
C GLN A 515 -24.03 -25.43 42.18
N GLU A 516 -24.09 -24.10 42.28
CA GLU A 516 -23.56 -23.31 43.38
C GLU A 516 -24.71 -22.51 43.97
N ARG A 517 -25.02 -22.71 45.27
CA ARG A 517 -26.10 -22.00 45.97
C ARG A 517 -27.48 -22.03 45.26
N ASN A 518 -27.86 -23.20 44.72
CA ASN A 518 -29.08 -23.44 43.92
C ASN A 518 -29.12 -22.77 42.53
N GLU A 519 -28.05 -22.11 42.09
CA GLU A 519 -27.92 -21.60 40.73
C GLU A 519 -27.11 -22.58 39.88
N THR A 520 -27.55 -22.77 38.63
CA THR A 520 -26.83 -23.62 37.68
C THR A 520 -25.69 -22.84 37.06
N ILE A 521 -24.47 -23.34 37.20
CA ILE A 521 -23.26 -22.73 36.64
C ILE A 521 -22.64 -23.67 35.59
N GLN A 522 -21.93 -23.11 34.62
CA GLN A 522 -21.25 -23.91 33.60
C GLN A 522 -19.89 -24.43 34.04
N GLU A 523 -19.24 -23.74 34.98
CA GLU A 523 -17.87 -24.00 35.39
C GLU A 523 -17.60 -23.61 36.85
N ALA A 524 -16.64 -24.29 37.49
CA ALA A 524 -16.18 -24.01 38.84
C ALA A 524 -14.64 -24.12 38.92
N GLU A 525 -14.01 -23.12 39.53
CA GLU A 525 -12.55 -23.07 39.71
C GLU A 525 -12.08 -23.73 41.01
N ALA A 526 -10.77 -24.01 41.10
CA ALA A 526 -10.11 -24.51 42.30
C ALA A 526 -10.49 -23.72 43.57
N GLY A 527 -10.72 -24.44 44.66
CA GLY A 527 -11.16 -23.91 45.94
C GLY A 527 -12.68 -23.83 46.12
N LYS A 528 -13.47 -23.85 45.04
CA LYS A 528 -14.93 -23.82 45.15
C LYS A 528 -15.51 -25.15 45.62
N GLU A 529 -16.61 -25.06 46.35
CA GLU A 529 -17.46 -26.20 46.73
C GLU A 529 -18.80 -26.10 46.01
N VAL A 530 -19.12 -27.11 45.22
CA VAL A 530 -20.29 -27.12 44.34
C VAL A 530 -20.99 -28.48 44.40
N ALA A 531 -22.29 -28.50 44.16
CA ALA A 531 -23.02 -29.75 43.96
C ALA A 531 -22.94 -30.14 42.48
N ILE A 532 -22.56 -31.38 42.19
CA ILE A 532 -22.52 -31.90 40.82
C ILE A 532 -23.46 -33.08 40.65
N SER A 533 -24.06 -33.15 39.47
CA SER A 533 -24.87 -34.30 39.04
C SER A 533 -24.04 -35.15 38.07
N ILE A 534 -23.79 -36.41 38.44
CA ILE A 534 -22.98 -37.35 37.66
C ILE A 534 -23.85 -38.50 37.14
N ASP A 535 -23.87 -38.68 35.82
CA ASP A 535 -24.55 -39.80 35.16
C ASP A 535 -23.65 -41.04 35.13
N GLY A 536 -24.20 -42.20 35.49
CA GLY A 536 -23.49 -43.48 35.44
C GLY A 536 -23.15 -44.11 36.80
N PRO A 537 -22.50 -43.42 37.75
CA PRO A 537 -22.04 -44.07 38.98
C PRO A 537 -23.13 -44.17 40.05
N THR A 538 -22.96 -45.13 40.96
CA THR A 538 -23.67 -45.19 42.23
C THR A 538 -22.69 -44.91 43.37
N VAL A 539 -23.03 -43.94 44.22
CA VAL A 539 -22.25 -43.60 45.43
C VAL A 539 -22.34 -44.74 46.45
N GLY A 540 -21.19 -45.19 46.97
CA GLY A 540 -21.05 -46.38 47.80
C GLY A 540 -20.73 -47.67 47.02
N ARG A 541 -20.62 -47.61 45.69
CA ARG A 541 -20.25 -48.76 44.85
C ARG A 541 -19.15 -48.44 43.85
N GLN A 542 -19.34 -47.44 43.00
CA GLN A 542 -18.33 -47.02 42.01
C GLN A 542 -17.50 -45.84 42.50
N ILE A 543 -18.08 -44.98 43.33
CA ILE A 543 -17.44 -43.82 43.95
C ILE A 543 -17.84 -43.75 45.42
N ASN A 544 -16.96 -43.29 46.28
CA ASN A 544 -17.15 -43.15 47.72
C ASN A 544 -16.88 -41.71 48.17
N VAL A 545 -17.23 -41.45 49.43
CA VAL A 545 -16.81 -40.21 50.10
C VAL A 545 -15.29 -40.15 50.15
N ASP A 546 -14.73 -38.94 50.03
CA ASP A 546 -13.29 -38.65 50.00
C ASP A 546 -12.56 -39.15 48.74
N ASP A 547 -13.24 -39.84 47.81
CA ASP A 547 -12.67 -40.16 46.51
C ASP A 547 -12.30 -38.89 45.77
N GLU A 548 -11.11 -38.92 45.16
CA GLU A 548 -10.65 -37.90 44.24
C GLU A 548 -10.88 -38.33 42.80
N LEU A 549 -11.41 -37.42 42.00
CA LEU A 549 -11.73 -37.65 40.60
C LEU A 549 -11.05 -36.60 39.73
N TYR A 550 -10.65 -37.02 38.54
CA TYR A 550 -10.05 -36.16 37.52
C TYR A 550 -10.99 -36.05 36.33
N VAL A 551 -11.00 -34.90 35.67
CA VAL A 551 -11.67 -34.76 34.36
C VAL A 551 -10.95 -35.62 33.33
N ASP A 552 -11.71 -36.45 32.60
CA ASP A 552 -11.20 -37.31 31.53
C ASP A 552 -10.94 -36.47 30.28
N ILE A 553 -9.77 -35.84 30.19
CA ILE A 553 -9.41 -35.00 29.06
C ILE A 553 -9.13 -35.90 27.83
N PRO A 554 -9.78 -35.66 26.68
CA PRO A 554 -9.45 -36.39 25.46
C PRO A 554 -7.99 -36.18 25.04
N GLU A 555 -7.35 -37.22 24.49
CA GLU A 555 -5.94 -37.15 24.08
C GLU A 555 -5.63 -35.98 23.14
N ARG A 556 -6.55 -35.69 22.21
CA ARG A 556 -6.45 -34.54 21.29
C ARG A 556 -6.37 -33.19 22.00
N HIS A 557 -7.06 -33.03 23.14
CA HIS A 557 -7.07 -31.80 23.92
C HIS A 557 -5.80 -31.69 24.75
N VAL A 558 -5.32 -32.80 25.33
CA VAL A 558 -4.03 -32.84 26.04
C VAL A 558 -2.89 -32.39 25.12
N LYS A 559 -2.85 -32.86 23.87
CA LYS A 559 -1.85 -32.42 22.87
C LYS A 559 -1.88 -30.92 22.62
N VAL A 560 -3.08 -30.33 22.51
CA VAL A 560 -3.24 -28.87 22.33
C VAL A 560 -2.76 -28.13 23.59
N ILE A 561 -3.14 -28.61 24.77
CA ILE A 561 -2.75 -27.97 26.04
C ILE A 561 -1.23 -28.02 26.23
N GLU A 562 -0.59 -29.19 26.06
CA GLU A 562 0.86 -29.35 26.27
C GLU A 562 1.71 -28.66 25.21
N ARG A 563 1.26 -28.57 23.95
CA ARG A 563 2.05 -27.98 22.85
C ARG A 563 1.82 -26.49 22.65
N GLU A 564 0.60 -26.00 22.93
CA GLU A 564 0.18 -24.65 22.50
C GLU A 564 -0.24 -23.77 23.69
N MET A 565 -0.57 -24.33 24.86
CA MET A 565 -1.08 -23.54 26.01
C MET A 565 -0.19 -23.61 27.26
N LEU A 566 0.82 -24.50 27.29
CA LEU A 566 1.56 -24.85 28.51
C LEU A 566 2.18 -23.64 29.21
N ASP A 567 2.77 -22.72 28.45
CA ASP A 567 3.46 -21.54 28.97
C ASP A 567 2.52 -20.53 29.66
N ASN A 568 1.26 -20.50 29.24
CA ASN A 568 0.25 -19.57 29.73
C ASN A 568 -0.71 -20.20 30.77
N LEU A 569 -0.55 -21.49 31.09
CA LEU A 569 -1.37 -22.18 32.09
C LEU A 569 -1.02 -21.71 33.51
N ARG A 570 -2.06 -21.48 34.33
CA ARG A 570 -1.88 -21.26 35.77
C ARG A 570 -1.20 -22.48 36.43
N PRO A 571 -0.41 -22.28 37.50
CA PRO A 571 0.29 -23.38 38.17
C PRO A 571 -0.63 -24.53 38.60
N ASP A 572 -1.83 -24.24 39.08
CA ASP A 572 -2.82 -25.24 39.52
C ASP A 572 -3.32 -26.12 38.36
N LEU A 573 -3.58 -25.53 37.19
CA LEU A 573 -3.97 -26.25 35.99
C LEU A 573 -2.83 -27.13 35.47
N ARG A 574 -1.59 -26.64 35.54
CA ARG A 574 -0.40 -27.38 35.12
C ARG A 574 -0.16 -28.61 36.00
N GLU A 575 -0.19 -28.44 37.32
CA GLU A 575 -0.06 -29.55 38.27
C GLU A 575 -1.17 -30.59 38.06
N THR A 576 -2.42 -30.14 37.91
CA THR A 576 -3.56 -31.04 37.67
C THR A 576 -3.44 -31.80 36.34
N LEU A 577 -2.90 -31.16 35.29
CA LEU A 577 -2.64 -31.79 34.00
C LEU A 577 -1.53 -32.85 34.11
N GLU A 578 -0.45 -32.56 34.84
CA GLU A 578 0.65 -33.50 35.07
C GLU A 578 0.15 -34.74 35.83
N GLU A 579 -0.65 -34.54 36.88
CA GLU A 579 -1.28 -35.63 37.63
C GLU A 579 -2.18 -36.49 36.71
N PHE A 580 -3.06 -35.86 35.93
CA PHE A 580 -3.96 -36.58 35.02
C PHE A 580 -3.20 -37.34 33.92
N THR A 581 -2.22 -36.69 33.27
CA THR A 581 -1.44 -37.33 32.22
C THR A 581 -0.60 -38.47 32.77
N ALA A 582 -0.09 -38.37 34.01
CA ALA A 582 0.58 -39.47 34.67
C ALA A 582 -0.33 -40.70 34.86
N ILE A 583 -1.62 -40.50 35.16
CA ILE A 583 -2.60 -41.60 35.25
C ILE A 583 -2.71 -42.32 33.90
N LYS A 584 -2.90 -41.58 32.80
CA LYS A 584 -3.05 -42.17 31.46
C LYS A 584 -1.76 -42.79 30.91
N ARG A 585 -0.62 -42.19 31.25
CA ARG A 585 0.71 -42.62 30.77
C ARG A 585 1.24 -43.88 31.48
N ARG A 586 0.61 -44.33 32.56
CA ARG A 586 0.89 -45.65 33.18
C ARG A 586 0.62 -46.80 32.23
N GLU A 587 -0.47 -46.74 31.47
CA GLU A 587 -0.85 -47.77 30.50
C GLU A 587 -0.22 -47.53 29.12
N ASN A 588 -0.08 -46.27 28.70
CA ASN A 588 0.54 -45.90 27.43
C ASN A 588 1.50 -44.70 27.61
N PRO A 589 2.83 -44.94 27.70
CA PRO A 589 3.82 -43.89 27.94
C PRO A 589 3.86 -42.74 26.92
N PHE A 590 3.32 -42.96 25.72
CA PHE A 590 3.27 -41.97 24.64
C PHE A 590 1.92 -41.25 24.55
N TRP A 591 0.97 -41.57 25.43
CA TRP A 591 -0.37 -40.98 25.40
C TRP A 591 -0.30 -39.45 25.62
N GLY A 592 -0.90 -38.71 24.68
CA GLY A 592 -0.97 -37.26 24.73
C GLY A 592 0.31 -36.51 24.35
N LYS A 593 1.40 -37.21 23.99
CA LYS A 593 2.65 -36.57 23.52
C LYS A 593 2.62 -36.21 22.03
#